data_AF-A0A368TPE0-F1
#
_entry.id   AF-A0A368TPE0-F1
#
_cell.length_a   1.000
_cell.length_b   1.000
_cell.length_c   1.000
_cell.angle_alpha   90.00
_cell.angle_beta   90.00
_cell.angle_gamma   90.00
#
_symmetry.space_group_name_H-M   'P 1'
#
loop_
_entity.id
_entity.type
_entity.pdbx_description
1 polymer ?
#
loop_
_entity_poly.entity_id
_entity_poly.type
_entity_poly.pdbx_seq_one_letter_code
_entity_poly.pdbx_strand_id
1 'polypeptide(L)'
;MQQSLRRWLSAMSIAIMVTTLAGCGTLLYPERKGQLSGDIDPAVAVANGIGLLFFIVPGVIAYAVDFSNGTIYLPNSQSASIDALKLDNSIDIATLDRLLSEKAGRPVSVESEQLRIEEVDSLEEALALVRMSGVHDHKRLELL
;
A
#
# COMPACT_ATOMS: atom_id res chain seq x y z
N MET A 1 14.64 1.01 -45.86
CA MET A 1 13.82 0.02 -45.14
C MET A 1 14.54 -0.62 -43.94
N GLN A 2 15.75 -1.16 -44.08
CA GLN A 2 16.51 -1.79 -42.98
C GLN A 2 16.86 -0.83 -41.82
N GLN A 3 17.24 0.40 -42.13
CA GLN A 3 17.61 1.42 -41.12
C GLN A 3 16.41 1.94 -40.31
N SER A 4 15.24 2.10 -40.95
CA SER A 4 14.01 2.47 -40.25
C SER A 4 13.55 1.33 -39.34
N LEU A 5 13.66 0.07 -39.77
CA LEU A 5 13.31 -1.10 -38.95
C LEU A 5 14.18 -1.20 -37.68
N ARG A 6 15.50 -1.01 -37.80
CA ARG A 6 16.42 -0.99 -36.66
C ARG A 6 16.09 0.13 -35.66
N ARG A 7 15.76 1.32 -36.16
CA ARG A 7 15.33 2.47 -35.32
C ARG A 7 14.04 2.17 -34.56
N TRP A 8 13.08 1.52 -35.20
CA TRP A 8 11.82 1.12 -34.58
C TRP A 8 12.02 0.05 -33.51
N LEU A 9 12.84 -0.97 -33.79
CA LEU A 9 13.20 -2.00 -32.81
C LEU A 9 13.92 -1.40 -31.59
N SER A 10 14.87 -0.49 -31.81
CA SER A 10 15.55 0.17 -30.69
C SER A 10 14.62 1.06 -29.88
N ALA A 11 13.72 1.81 -30.53
CA ALA A 11 12.74 2.64 -29.84
C ALA A 11 11.78 1.80 -29.00
N MET A 12 11.33 0.66 -29.53
CA MET A 12 10.44 -0.26 -28.83
C MET A 12 11.12 -0.90 -27.62
N SER A 13 12.38 -1.33 -27.75
CA SER A 13 13.15 -1.87 -26.62
C SER A 13 13.36 -0.83 -25.51
N ILE A 14 13.67 0.42 -25.88
CA ILE A 14 13.82 1.51 -24.89
C ILE A 14 12.49 1.79 -24.21
N ALA A 15 11.39 1.84 -24.95
CA ALA A 15 10.06 2.06 -24.40
C ALA A 15 9.67 0.96 -23.41
N ILE A 16 9.87 -0.32 -23.78
CA ILE A 16 9.63 -1.46 -22.89
C ILE A 16 10.47 -1.33 -21.61
N MET A 17 11.75 -1.00 -21.75
CA MET A 17 12.64 -0.87 -20.60
C MET A 17 12.20 0.25 -19.64
N VAL A 18 11.85 1.43 -20.17
CA VAL A 18 11.32 2.55 -19.38
C VAL A 18 10.02 2.18 -18.65
N THR A 19 9.09 1.51 -19.33
CA THR A 19 7.83 1.07 -18.71
C THR A 19 8.08 0.06 -17.58
N THR A 20 9.03 -0.87 -17.75
CA THR A 20 9.34 -1.85 -16.68
C THR A 20 10.07 -1.24 -15.49
N LEU A 21 10.90 -0.21 -15.67
CA LEU A 21 11.51 0.53 -14.56
C LEU A 21 10.46 1.30 -13.74
N ALA A 22 9.39 1.79 -14.39
CA ALA A 22 8.29 2.46 -13.70
C ALA A 22 7.30 1.47 -13.09
N GLY A 23 7.17 0.24 -13.61
CA GLY A 23 6.13 -0.74 -13.23
C GLY A 23 4.83 -0.51 -14.00
N CYS A 24 4.13 -1.60 -14.37
CA CYS A 24 2.89 -1.51 -15.15
C CYS A 24 1.73 -1.03 -14.28
N GLY A 25 1.60 -1.54 -13.05
CA GLY A 25 0.59 -1.08 -12.10
C GLY A 25 0.81 0.38 -11.69
N THR A 26 2.05 0.81 -11.55
CA THR A 26 2.41 2.20 -11.21
C THR A 26 1.99 3.20 -12.29
N LEU A 27 2.01 2.79 -13.56
CA LEU A 27 1.58 3.62 -14.69
C LEU A 27 0.05 3.59 -14.87
N LEU A 28 -0.57 2.43 -14.69
CA LEU A 28 -2.00 2.22 -14.94
C LEU A 28 -2.90 2.65 -13.77
N TYR A 29 -2.42 2.48 -12.55
CA TYR A 29 -3.15 2.70 -11.30
C TYR A 29 -2.30 3.48 -10.29
N PRO A 30 -1.90 4.73 -10.61
CA PRO A 30 -1.06 5.54 -9.71
C PRO A 30 -1.72 5.84 -8.36
N GLU A 31 -3.05 5.78 -8.28
CA GLU A 31 -3.84 5.98 -7.06
C GLU A 31 -3.68 4.85 -6.02
N ARG A 32 -3.16 3.68 -6.42
CA ARG A 32 -2.92 2.54 -5.52
C ARG A 32 -1.55 2.56 -4.85
N LYS A 33 -0.76 3.61 -5.10
CA LYS A 33 0.57 3.77 -4.51
C LYS A 33 0.50 3.86 -2.98
N GLY A 34 1.42 3.16 -2.32
CA GLY A 34 1.47 3.09 -0.85
C GLY A 34 0.57 2.01 -0.25
N GLN A 35 -0.09 1.20 -1.07
CA GLN A 35 -0.83 0.04 -0.58
C GLN A 35 0.14 -1.14 -0.33
N LEU A 36 0.60 -1.30 0.90
CA LEU A 36 1.63 -2.30 1.22
C LEU A 36 1.08 -3.75 1.33
N SER A 37 -0.24 -3.95 1.27
CA SER A 37 -0.88 -5.28 1.37
C SER A 37 -2.30 -5.30 0.79
N GLY A 38 -2.73 -6.46 0.30
CA GLY A 38 -4.07 -6.71 -0.24
C GLY A 38 -4.12 -7.93 -1.15
N ASP A 39 -5.28 -8.19 -1.74
CA ASP A 39 -5.41 -9.21 -2.80
C ASP A 39 -4.64 -8.76 -4.04
N ILE A 40 -3.95 -9.67 -4.72
CA ILE A 40 -3.18 -9.35 -5.93
C ILE A 40 -4.16 -9.10 -7.09
N ASP A 41 -3.99 -7.98 -7.79
CA ASP A 41 -4.70 -7.69 -9.04
C ASP A 41 -4.22 -8.63 -10.15
N PRO A 42 -5.09 -9.56 -10.63
CA PRO A 42 -4.71 -10.52 -11.66
C PRO A 42 -4.29 -9.85 -12.96
N ALA A 43 -4.85 -8.68 -13.31
CA ALA A 43 -4.51 -7.99 -14.54
C ALA A 43 -3.07 -7.47 -14.52
N VAL A 44 -2.66 -6.85 -13.40
CA VAL A 44 -1.28 -6.35 -13.22
C VAL A 44 -0.30 -7.51 -13.12
N ALA A 45 -0.64 -8.57 -12.37
CA ALA A 45 0.21 -9.76 -12.23
C ALA A 45 0.43 -10.49 -13.57
N VAL A 46 -0.62 -10.64 -14.38
CA VAL A 46 -0.52 -11.25 -15.72
C VAL A 46 0.31 -10.36 -16.66
N ALA A 47 0.10 -9.04 -16.64
CA ALA A 47 0.89 -8.11 -17.46
C ALA A 47 2.39 -8.19 -17.13
N ASN A 48 2.76 -8.18 -15.84
CA ASN A 48 4.14 -8.36 -15.39
C ASN A 48 4.65 -9.76 -15.73
N GLY A 49 3.81 -10.79 -15.62
CA GLY A 49 4.11 -12.17 -16.01
C GLY A 49 4.42 -12.34 -17.50
N ILE A 50 3.70 -11.63 -18.38
CA ILE A 50 4.01 -11.59 -19.82
C ILE A 50 5.39 -10.95 -20.03
N GLY A 51 5.66 -9.83 -19.34
CA GLY A 51 6.98 -9.19 -19.36
C GLY A 51 8.09 -10.16 -18.93
N LEU A 52 7.87 -10.91 -17.85
CA LEU A 52 8.78 -11.92 -17.32
C LEU A 52 9.03 -13.08 -18.30
N LEU A 53 7.99 -13.53 -19.02
CA LEU A 53 8.09 -14.63 -19.98
C LEU A 53 8.97 -14.28 -21.18
N PHE A 54 8.84 -13.07 -21.73
CA PHE A 54 9.58 -12.65 -22.92
C PHE A 54 10.93 -11.99 -22.58
N PHE A 55 11.04 -11.35 -21.41
CA PHE A 55 12.24 -10.64 -20.97
C PHE A 55 12.41 -10.75 -19.45
N ILE A 56 13.22 -11.71 -18.99
CA ILE A 56 13.36 -12.02 -17.57
C ILE A 56 13.75 -10.79 -16.73
N VAL A 57 14.83 -10.08 -17.10
CA VAL A 57 15.32 -8.94 -16.29
C VAL A 57 14.27 -7.81 -16.19
N PRO A 58 13.71 -7.30 -17.31
CA PRO A 58 12.62 -6.32 -17.25
C PRO A 58 11.38 -6.81 -16.48
N GLY A 59 10.98 -8.06 -16.64
CA GLY A 59 9.81 -8.60 -15.96
C GLY A 59 9.96 -8.73 -14.45
N VAL A 60 11.14 -9.12 -13.96
CA VAL A 60 11.44 -9.13 -12.51
C VAL A 60 11.42 -7.71 -11.95
N ILE A 61 12.00 -6.74 -12.66
CA ILE A 61 12.00 -5.35 -12.22
C ILE A 61 10.57 -4.80 -12.13
N ALA A 62 9.72 -5.06 -13.13
CA ALA A 62 8.32 -4.63 -13.11
C ALA A 62 7.56 -5.18 -11.90
N TYR A 63 7.78 -6.47 -11.58
CA TYR A 63 7.24 -7.08 -10.37
C TYR A 63 7.75 -6.40 -9.10
N ALA A 64 9.06 -6.18 -8.99
CA ALA A 64 9.65 -5.54 -7.82
C ALA A 64 9.08 -4.13 -7.60
N VAL A 65 8.94 -3.35 -8.66
CA VAL A 65 8.42 -1.97 -8.60
C VAL A 65 6.94 -1.95 -8.25
N ASP A 66 6.12 -2.82 -8.85
CA ASP A 66 4.68 -2.85 -8.51
C ASP A 66 4.41 -3.43 -7.11
N PHE A 67 5.26 -4.34 -6.61
CA PHE A 67 5.22 -4.78 -5.22
C PHE A 67 5.68 -3.67 -4.25
N SER A 68 6.79 -2.99 -4.53
CA SER A 68 7.31 -1.94 -3.65
C SER A 68 6.39 -0.73 -3.59
N ASN A 69 5.76 -0.41 -4.72
CA ASN A 69 4.82 0.71 -4.80
C ASN A 69 3.41 0.32 -4.31
N GLY A 70 3.11 -0.97 -4.18
CA GLY A 70 1.79 -1.45 -3.78
C GLY A 70 0.75 -1.49 -4.90
N THR A 71 1.15 -1.20 -6.13
CA THR A 71 0.26 -1.07 -7.29
C THR A 71 -0.13 -2.42 -7.90
N ILE A 72 0.50 -3.51 -7.46
CA ILE A 72 0.09 -4.88 -7.81
C ILE A 72 -1.16 -5.34 -7.03
N TYR A 73 -1.51 -4.66 -5.94
CA TYR A 73 -2.67 -5.04 -5.14
C TYR A 73 -3.96 -4.41 -5.69
N LEU A 74 -5.08 -5.11 -5.52
CA LEU A 74 -6.42 -4.59 -5.73
C LEU A 74 -6.67 -3.44 -4.76
N PRO A 75 -7.40 -2.38 -5.18
CA PRO A 75 -7.69 -1.26 -4.29
C PRO A 75 -8.48 -1.79 -3.10
N ASN A 76 -7.91 -1.66 -1.90
CA ASN A 76 -8.63 -2.05 -0.71
C ASN A 76 -9.86 -1.14 -0.58
N SER A 77 -11.07 -1.71 -0.54
CA SER A 77 -12.32 -0.95 -0.44
C SER A 77 -12.52 -0.30 0.95
N GLN A 78 -11.55 -0.47 1.83
CA GLN A 78 -11.57 0.03 3.19
C GLN A 78 -10.71 1.30 3.28
N SER A 79 -11.39 2.44 3.20
CA SER A 79 -10.78 3.73 3.51
C SER A 79 -10.46 3.79 5.00
N ALA A 80 -9.20 3.61 5.37
CA ALA A 80 -8.75 4.00 6.70
C ALA A 80 -8.97 5.51 6.88
N SER A 81 -9.73 5.88 7.90
CA SER A 81 -9.92 7.25 8.35
C SER A 81 -9.37 7.39 9.75
N ILE A 82 -8.69 8.51 10.03
CA ILE A 82 -8.14 8.83 11.34
C ILE A 82 -8.91 10.05 11.86
N ASP A 83 -9.57 9.88 13.00
CA ASP A 83 -10.13 11.01 13.77
C ASP A 83 -9.00 11.61 14.61
N ALA A 84 -8.40 12.70 14.13
CA ALA A 84 -7.28 13.34 14.80
C ALA A 84 -7.77 14.25 15.94
N LEU A 85 -7.47 13.87 17.19
CA LEU A 85 -7.71 14.71 18.34
C LEU A 85 -6.39 15.39 18.76
N LYS A 86 -6.37 16.73 18.80
CA LYS A 86 -5.24 17.47 19.35
C LYS A 86 -5.26 17.37 20.87
N LEU A 87 -4.21 16.81 21.43
CA LEU A 87 -4.00 16.69 22.88
C LEU A 87 -3.02 17.78 23.33
N ASP A 88 -3.22 18.31 24.53
CA ASP A 88 -2.23 19.17 25.17
C ASP A 88 -1.10 18.31 25.77
N ASN A 89 0.12 18.86 25.82
CA ASN A 89 1.33 18.15 26.28
C ASN A 89 1.31 17.80 27.78
N SER A 90 0.24 18.14 28.50
CA SER A 90 0.09 17.98 29.95
C SER A 90 -1.06 17.05 30.37
N ILE A 91 -1.55 16.19 29.48
CA ILE A 91 -2.62 15.23 29.80
C ILE A 91 -2.11 14.15 30.77
N ASP A 92 -2.86 13.94 31.86
CA ASP A 92 -2.68 12.85 32.82
C ASP A 92 -3.21 11.51 32.27
N ILE A 93 -2.56 10.39 32.64
CA ILE A 93 -2.89 9.05 32.15
C ILE A 93 -4.34 8.66 32.47
N ALA A 94 -4.84 9.04 33.65
CA ALA A 94 -6.23 8.79 34.03
C ALA A 94 -7.24 9.54 33.15
N THR A 95 -6.84 10.70 32.62
CA THR A 95 -7.66 11.47 31.67
C THR A 95 -7.59 10.86 30.28
N LEU A 96 -6.42 10.37 29.87
CA LEU A 96 -6.22 9.65 28.62
C LEU A 96 -7.04 8.35 28.54
N ASP A 97 -7.04 7.55 29.60
CA ASP A 97 -7.84 6.32 29.72
C ASP A 97 -9.34 6.60 29.54
N ARG A 98 -9.84 7.69 30.16
CA ARG A 98 -11.23 8.11 30.02
C ARG A 98 -11.57 8.51 28.59
N LEU A 99 -10.72 9.33 27.96
CA LEU A 99 -10.94 9.79 26.58
C LEU A 99 -10.89 8.63 25.59
N LEU A 100 -9.94 7.71 25.75
CA LEU A 100 -9.84 6.51 24.92
C LEU A 100 -11.05 5.59 25.13
N SER A 101 -11.48 5.41 26.38
CA SER A 101 -12.64 4.57 26.70
C SER A 101 -13.95 5.14 26.13
N GLU A 102 -14.11 6.46 26.18
CA GLU A 102 -15.27 7.15 25.60
C GLU A 102 -15.30 7.00 24.08
N LYS A 103 -14.17 7.24 23.40
CA LYS A 103 -14.08 7.14 21.94
C LYS A 103 -14.12 5.70 21.41
N ALA A 104 -13.55 4.75 22.15
CA ALA A 104 -13.55 3.34 21.76
C ALA A 104 -14.86 2.62 22.12
N GLY A 105 -15.72 3.22 22.95
CA GLY A 105 -16.97 2.60 23.42
C GLY A 105 -16.78 1.37 24.31
N ARG A 106 -15.56 1.14 24.80
CA ARG A 106 -15.17 0.02 25.67
C ARG A 106 -14.08 0.50 26.64
N PRO A 107 -13.94 -0.10 27.83
CA PRO A 107 -12.87 0.27 28.75
C PRO A 107 -11.51 -0.03 28.10
N VAL A 108 -10.71 1.01 27.89
CA VAL A 108 -9.34 0.94 27.38
C VAL A 108 -8.43 1.46 28.50
N SER A 109 -7.46 0.63 28.89
CA SER A 109 -6.38 1.04 29.78
C SER A 109 -5.10 1.16 28.99
N VAL A 110 -4.41 2.29 29.13
CA VAL A 110 -3.12 2.56 28.50
C VAL A 110 -2.05 1.56 28.93
N GLU A 111 -2.20 0.95 30.11
CA GLU A 111 -1.28 -0.05 30.65
C GLU A 111 -1.56 -1.48 30.13
N SER A 112 -2.60 -1.66 29.32
CA SER A 112 -2.95 -2.99 28.82
C SER A 112 -1.96 -3.49 27.75
N GLU A 113 -1.63 -4.77 27.78
CA GLU A 113 -0.82 -5.43 26.73
C GLU A 113 -1.50 -5.44 25.35
N GLN A 114 -2.79 -5.10 25.30
CA GLN A 114 -3.59 -5.01 24.09
C GLN A 114 -3.44 -3.64 23.38
N LEU A 115 -2.81 -2.67 24.04
CA LEU A 115 -2.60 -1.33 23.51
C LEU A 115 -1.22 -1.25 22.83
N ARG A 116 -1.22 -0.87 21.55
CA ARG A 116 0.00 -0.66 20.76
C ARG A 116 0.17 0.83 20.50
N ILE A 117 1.28 1.39 20.95
CA ILE A 117 1.64 2.80 20.73
C ILE A 117 2.75 2.84 19.68
N GLU A 118 2.53 3.61 18.62
CA GLU A 118 3.55 3.89 17.61
C GLU A 118 3.67 5.40 17.41
N GLU A 119 4.91 5.87 17.39
CA GLU A 119 5.25 7.19 16.89
C GLU A 119 5.43 7.11 15.38
N VAL A 120 4.92 8.10 14.66
CA VAL A 120 4.87 8.13 13.19
C VAL A 120 5.36 9.48 12.70
N ASP A 121 6.17 9.49 11.65
CA ASP A 121 6.80 10.70 11.12
C ASP A 121 5.81 11.53 10.30
N SER A 122 4.71 10.92 9.82
CA SER A 122 3.71 11.59 8.99
C SER A 122 2.30 10.99 9.12
N LEU A 123 1.29 11.79 8.74
CA LEU A 123 -0.10 11.32 8.64
C LEU A 123 -0.25 10.18 7.62
N GLU A 124 0.53 10.19 6.54
CA GLU A 124 0.50 9.12 5.53
C GLU A 124 0.97 7.79 6.12
N GLU A 125 2.02 7.81 6.93
CA GLU A 125 2.51 6.63 7.65
C GLU A 125 1.47 6.11 8.65
N ALA A 126 0.84 7.02 9.41
CA ALA A 126 -0.25 6.65 10.32
C ALA A 126 -1.40 5.94 9.59
N LEU A 127 -1.82 6.49 8.45
CA LEU A 127 -2.88 5.90 7.62
C LEU A 127 -2.46 4.55 7.05
N ALA A 128 -1.19 4.39 6.64
CA ALA A 128 -0.66 3.12 6.16
C ALA A 128 -0.72 2.04 7.25
N LEU A 129 -0.31 2.35 8.48
CA LEU A 129 -0.38 1.44 9.63
C LEU A 129 -1.83 1.03 9.96
N VAL A 130 -2.77 1.99 9.97
CA VAL A 130 -4.20 1.68 10.18
C VAL A 130 -4.74 0.76 9.08
N ARG A 131 -4.38 0.99 7.80
CA ARG A 131 -4.77 0.09 6.69
C ARG A 131 -4.20 -1.31 6.86
N MET A 132 -2.95 -1.44 7.29
CA MET A 132 -2.27 -2.73 7.48
C MET A 132 -2.74 -3.49 8.72
N SER A 133 -3.27 -2.81 9.73
CA SER A 133 -3.77 -3.45 10.95
C SER A 133 -4.90 -4.47 10.69
N GLY A 134 -5.58 -4.36 9.55
CA GLY A 134 -6.74 -5.21 9.23
C GLY A 134 -7.96 -4.95 10.11
N VAL A 135 -7.95 -3.90 10.95
CA VAL A 135 -9.06 -3.53 11.84
C VAL A 135 -10.35 -3.23 11.08
N HIS A 136 -10.25 -2.76 9.84
CA HIS A 136 -11.41 -2.49 8.99
C HIS A 136 -11.79 -3.68 8.11
N ASP A 137 -11.04 -4.80 8.19
CA ASP A 137 -11.21 -5.94 7.32
C ASP A 137 -12.30 -6.87 7.81
N HIS A 138 -13.55 -6.42 7.62
CA HIS A 138 -14.75 -7.14 8.05
C HIS A 138 -14.76 -8.60 7.58
N LYS A 139 -14.30 -8.89 6.36
CA LYS A 139 -14.23 -10.28 5.86
C LYS A 139 -13.25 -11.13 6.65
N ARG A 140 -12.10 -10.57 7.02
CA ARG A 140 -11.07 -11.27 7.81
C ARG A 140 -11.49 -11.42 9.27
N LEU A 141 -12.20 -10.42 9.81
CA LEU A 141 -12.70 -10.42 11.18
C LEU A 141 -13.91 -11.35 11.35
N GLU A 142 -14.75 -11.54 10.32
CA GLU A 142 -15.85 -12.51 10.33
C GLU A 142 -15.38 -13.99 10.33
N LEU A 143 -14.11 -14.23 9.99
CA LEU A 143 -13.51 -15.57 9.96
C LEU A 143 -12.79 -15.96 11.27
N LEU A 144 -12.72 -15.05 12.24
CA LEU A 144 -12.13 -15.25 13.57
C LEU A 144 -13.22 -15.48 14.62
#